data_AF-A0A9P5SBM2-F1
#
_entry.id   AF-A0A9P5SBM2-F1
#
_cell.length_a   1.000
_cell.length_b   1.000
_cell.length_c   1.000
_cell.angle_alpha   90.00
_cell.angle_beta   90.00
_cell.angle_gamma   90.00
#
_symmetry.space_group_name_H-M   'P 1'
#
loop_
_entity.id
_entity.type
_entity.pdbx_description
1 polymer ?
#
loop_
_entity_poly.entity_id
_entity_poly.type
_entity_poly.pdbx_seq_one_letter_code
_entity_poly.pdbx_strand_id
1 'polypeptide(L)'
;MTRKAQTQASGSTTLNERIAIGYQDLAKLMSHLQSPQTIETEGEGRCLFFQAFMAAAFTLWLTFEEVTQLQGKHIKFPESSSEGSPYFTVSMPFRTSNPLNPLQENVYEIYLQPDEPDACLVTKLLDWIQWSAQHNLDPLGDDDFVFPDIFSDDDDDDDDIQMDKRCSDTQVASMMDKYARDTGLIEDGSRLSTDCLRRGGAQHRLMHVQNRWLFKAVKWWGGWTDRDSAESVFEHILADSPRTNFGNMMSPQRTSQVGGDNIWKTVDALVMSDRLKAAIQTMETNNEAVAKLEKASQQSDRKIDQGFKDLRREWAEVKDTVSRAVLSLESGAAHSHNADNNNLTKRPDFPKIVHWKEAIQQWDKGDPKRGLDLPLCKWPPAWRKNSLSFYHRSVIVQEFELFGRDESKMRDEYGDLLSGRVMDLVSAIRDRRRDRKMQKRGVSPTHFIRPGRKPKRKLEEVEIEEEEDEEEEDEEEEDEEEEDAEEVDEEEEDEEEEKGGDEDDKEDEELEENDGGEKDVDVEYNSAEEEGSERPLGK
;
A
#
# COMPACT_ATOMS: atom_id res chain seq x y z
N MET A 1 38.43 -37.96 46.42
CA MET A 1 39.01 -37.57 45.13
C MET A 1 38.05 -37.99 44.03
N THR A 2 37.21 -37.06 43.55
CA THR A 2 36.51 -37.09 42.25
C THR A 2 35.69 -35.82 42.15
N ARG A 3 36.29 -34.73 41.65
CA ARG A 3 35.54 -33.56 41.18
C ARG A 3 35.05 -33.90 39.77
N LYS A 4 33.74 -34.06 39.59
CA LYS A 4 33.12 -34.01 38.26
C LYS A 4 33.08 -32.54 37.85
N ALA A 5 33.75 -32.24 36.75
CA ALA A 5 33.62 -30.99 36.02
C ALA A 5 32.19 -30.90 35.47
N GLN A 6 31.52 -29.80 35.77
CA GLN A 6 30.22 -29.45 35.21
C GLN A 6 30.49 -28.42 34.13
N THR A 7 30.55 -28.88 32.89
CA THR A 7 30.63 -28.04 31.69
C THR A 7 29.30 -27.31 31.55
N GLN A 8 29.30 -26.00 31.79
CA GLN A 8 28.18 -25.13 31.43
C GLN A 8 28.16 -25.00 29.91
N ALA A 9 27.13 -25.55 29.28
CA ALA A 9 26.78 -25.22 27.91
C ALA A 9 26.23 -23.80 27.89
N SER A 10 26.93 -22.88 27.22
CA SER A 10 26.41 -21.56 26.88
C SER A 10 25.32 -21.72 25.82
N GLY A 11 24.07 -21.84 26.24
CA GLY A 11 22.93 -21.69 25.34
C GLY A 11 22.83 -20.23 24.92
N SER A 12 23.44 -19.89 23.78
CA SER A 12 23.14 -18.63 23.08
C SER A 12 21.68 -18.70 22.66
N THR A 13 20.83 -18.04 23.44
CA THR A 13 19.41 -17.88 23.11
C THR A 13 19.39 -16.69 22.17
N THR A 14 19.27 -16.94 20.86
CA THR A 14 19.12 -15.89 19.84
C THR A 14 17.95 -15.01 20.25
N LEU A 15 18.25 -13.82 20.78
CA LEU A 15 17.26 -12.80 21.03
C LEU A 15 16.82 -12.30 19.66
N ASN A 16 15.59 -12.65 19.25
CA ASN A 16 14.95 -11.99 18.13
C ASN A 16 14.68 -10.55 18.56
N GLU A 17 15.61 -9.66 18.24
CA GLU A 17 15.44 -8.25 18.49
C GLU A 17 14.33 -7.73 17.58
N ARG A 18 13.36 -7.05 18.20
CA ARG A 18 12.17 -6.51 17.52
C ARG A 18 12.49 -5.15 16.88
N ILE A 19 13.65 -5.06 16.23
CA ILE A 19 14.18 -3.80 15.69
C ILE A 19 13.33 -3.33 14.52
N ALA A 20 12.90 -2.08 14.56
CA ALA A 20 12.29 -1.41 13.42
C ALA A 20 13.38 -0.75 12.58
N ILE A 21 13.36 -0.99 11.26
CA ILE A 21 14.34 -0.36 10.35
C ILE A 21 13.79 1.00 9.96
N GLY A 22 14.29 2.06 10.59
CA GLY A 22 13.92 3.42 10.23
C GLY A 22 14.41 3.82 8.83
N TYR A 23 13.93 4.96 8.31
CA TYR A 23 14.30 5.44 6.97
C TYR A 23 15.81 5.63 6.80
N GLN A 24 16.52 6.10 7.83
CA GLN A 24 17.97 6.27 7.77
C GLN A 24 18.72 4.95 7.62
N ASP A 25 18.23 3.89 8.27
CA ASP A 25 18.83 2.56 8.18
C ASP A 25 18.47 1.89 6.85
N LEU A 26 17.25 2.10 6.35
CA LEU A 26 16.88 1.77 4.98
C LEU A 26 17.83 2.43 3.96
N ALA A 27 18.10 3.73 4.11
CA ALA A 27 19.01 4.45 3.22
C ALA A 27 20.45 3.90 3.26
N LYS A 28 20.94 3.48 4.44
CA LYS A 28 22.23 2.77 4.56
C LYS A 28 22.23 1.44 3.81
N LEU A 29 21.16 0.65 3.96
CA LEU A 29 20.99 -0.62 3.25
C LEU A 29 20.93 -0.42 1.73
N MET A 30 20.16 0.57 1.27
CA MET A 30 20.09 0.93 -0.15
C MET A 30 21.47 1.34 -0.69
N SER A 31 22.19 2.20 0.04
CA SER A 31 23.54 2.63 -0.32
C SER A 31 24.53 1.46 -0.41
N HIS A 32 24.42 0.50 0.52
CA HIS A 32 25.24 -0.71 0.49
C HIS A 32 24.95 -1.57 -0.75
N LEU A 33 23.67 -1.81 -1.06
CA LEU A 33 23.26 -2.57 -2.25
C LEU A 33 23.60 -1.87 -3.57
N GLN A 34 23.75 -0.56 -3.56
CA GLN A 34 24.19 0.23 -4.71
C GLN A 34 25.71 0.35 -4.81
N SER A 35 26.46 -0.12 -3.80
CA SER A 35 27.90 -0.02 -3.82
C SER A 35 28.49 -0.95 -4.89
N PRO A 36 29.51 -0.51 -5.65
CA PRO A 36 30.15 -1.34 -6.67
C PRO A 36 30.66 -2.67 -6.13
N GLN A 37 31.16 -2.68 -4.88
CA GLN A 37 31.69 -3.88 -4.23
C GLN A 37 30.59 -4.91 -3.97
N THR A 38 29.44 -4.48 -3.48
CA THR A 38 28.29 -5.38 -3.25
C THR A 38 27.72 -5.86 -4.56
N ILE A 39 27.61 -5.00 -5.58
CA ILE A 39 27.14 -5.40 -6.92
C ILE A 39 28.08 -6.43 -7.56
N GLU A 40 29.40 -6.25 -7.43
CA GLU A 40 30.39 -7.22 -7.95
C GLU A 40 30.32 -8.57 -7.22
N THR A 41 30.04 -8.54 -5.91
CA THR A 41 30.00 -9.76 -5.08
C THR A 41 28.67 -10.51 -5.19
N GLU A 42 27.55 -9.81 -5.20
CA GLU A 42 26.20 -10.40 -5.15
C GLU A 42 25.55 -10.51 -6.53
N GLY A 43 25.98 -9.70 -7.49
CA GLY A 43 25.32 -9.53 -8.78
C GLY A 43 24.27 -8.42 -8.77
N GLU A 44 24.23 -7.65 -9.87
CA GLU A 44 23.33 -6.49 -10.03
C GLU A 44 21.85 -6.86 -9.85
N GLY A 45 21.42 -7.98 -10.43
CA GLY A 45 20.03 -8.45 -10.33
C GLY A 45 19.59 -8.70 -8.89
N ARG A 46 20.42 -9.36 -8.08
CA ARG A 46 20.13 -9.59 -6.65
C ARG A 46 20.06 -8.27 -5.88
N CYS A 47 20.97 -7.35 -6.16
CA CYS A 47 20.95 -6.02 -5.54
C CYS A 47 19.69 -5.23 -5.90
N LEU A 48 19.28 -5.22 -7.17
CA LEU A 48 18.06 -4.54 -7.63
C LEU A 48 16.80 -5.19 -7.06
N PHE A 49 16.75 -6.53 -7.04
CA PHE A 49 15.68 -7.29 -6.40
C PHE A 49 15.50 -6.86 -4.95
N PHE A 50 16.57 -6.81 -4.15
CA PHE A 50 16.47 -6.44 -2.74
C PHE A 50 16.12 -4.97 -2.53
N GLN A 51 16.59 -4.07 -3.39
CA GLN A 51 16.16 -2.67 -3.34
C GLN A 51 14.65 -2.55 -3.56
N ALA A 52 14.11 -3.21 -4.60
CA ALA A 52 12.67 -3.23 -4.87
C ALA A 52 11.89 -3.89 -3.73
N PHE A 53 12.39 -5.00 -3.20
CA PHE A 53 11.78 -5.75 -2.11
C PHE A 53 11.66 -4.90 -0.84
N MET A 54 12.76 -4.26 -0.43
CA MET A 54 12.78 -3.45 0.79
C MET A 54 11.92 -2.20 0.65
N ALA A 55 11.95 -1.54 -0.52
CA ALA A 55 11.08 -0.41 -0.80
C ALA A 55 9.60 -0.83 -0.77
N ALA A 56 9.25 -2.01 -1.29
CA ALA A 56 7.88 -2.54 -1.22
C ALA A 56 7.46 -2.79 0.23
N ALA A 57 8.29 -3.51 1.00
CA ALA A 57 8.03 -3.80 2.40
C ALA A 57 7.84 -2.52 3.24
N PHE A 58 8.73 -1.54 3.04
CA PHE A 58 8.76 -0.29 3.80
C PHE A 58 7.65 0.70 3.38
N THR A 59 7.31 0.77 2.10
CA THR A 59 6.30 1.74 1.62
C THR A 59 4.88 1.21 1.75
N LEU A 60 4.65 -0.09 1.52
CA LEU A 60 3.32 -0.72 1.65
C LEU A 60 3.08 -1.33 3.05
N TRP A 61 4.08 -1.25 3.93
CA TRP A 61 4.07 -1.80 5.29
C TRP A 61 3.78 -3.29 5.33
N LEU A 62 4.47 -4.05 4.49
CA LEU A 62 4.27 -5.48 4.31
C LEU A 62 5.29 -6.30 5.12
N THR A 63 4.86 -7.45 5.62
CA THR A 63 5.80 -8.46 6.10
C THR A 63 6.52 -9.13 4.92
N PHE A 64 7.64 -9.81 5.17
CA PHE A 64 8.36 -10.49 4.07
C PHE A 64 7.50 -11.55 3.37
N GLU A 65 6.64 -12.23 4.12
CA GLU A 65 5.68 -13.18 3.56
C GLU A 65 4.67 -12.49 2.63
N GLU A 66 4.19 -11.31 3.00
CA GLU A 66 3.26 -10.51 2.18
C GLU A 66 3.94 -10.01 0.89
N VAL A 67 5.18 -9.51 0.97
CA VAL A 67 5.91 -9.01 -0.20
C VAL A 67 6.15 -10.12 -1.22
N THR A 68 6.59 -11.30 -0.77
CA THR A 68 6.84 -12.47 -1.64
C THR A 68 5.57 -13.03 -2.29
N GLN A 69 4.37 -12.61 -1.87
CA GLN A 69 3.10 -13.00 -2.50
C GLN A 69 2.66 -12.04 -3.62
N LEU A 70 3.37 -10.93 -3.84
CA LEU A 70 3.06 -10.01 -4.93
C LEU A 70 3.28 -10.70 -6.28
N GLN A 71 2.32 -10.54 -7.18
CA GLN A 71 2.31 -11.11 -8.53
C GLN A 71 2.05 -9.99 -9.55
N GLY A 72 2.40 -10.20 -10.82
CA GLY A 72 2.24 -9.20 -11.87
C GLY A 72 0.84 -8.61 -11.94
N LYS A 73 -0.21 -9.42 -11.83
CA LYS A 73 -1.62 -8.96 -11.82
C LYS A 73 -1.99 -8.03 -10.67
N HIS A 74 -1.19 -8.02 -9.60
CA HIS A 74 -1.39 -7.13 -8.45
C HIS A 74 -0.83 -5.74 -8.71
N ILE A 75 -0.06 -5.54 -9.79
CA ILE A 75 0.60 -4.27 -10.10
C ILE A 75 0.09 -3.75 -11.43
N LYS A 76 -0.36 -2.49 -11.46
CA LYS A 76 -0.72 -1.79 -12.70
C LYS A 76 0.23 -0.62 -12.93
N PHE A 77 0.95 -0.70 -14.03
CA PHE A 77 1.92 0.29 -14.50
C PHE A 77 1.24 1.39 -15.34
N PRO A 78 1.84 2.58 -15.38
CA PRO A 78 1.33 3.77 -14.70
C PRO A 78 -0.05 4.21 -15.17
N GLU A 79 -0.87 4.60 -14.20
CA GLU A 79 -2.10 5.36 -14.41
C GLU A 79 -1.82 6.86 -14.14
N SER A 80 -2.72 7.74 -14.55
CA SER A 80 -2.62 9.18 -14.26
C SER A 80 -3.75 9.59 -13.33
N SER A 81 -3.44 10.35 -12.28
CA SER A 81 -4.46 10.91 -11.39
C SER A 81 -5.30 11.95 -12.13
N SER A 82 -6.40 12.40 -11.51
CA SER A 82 -7.20 13.52 -12.03
C SER A 82 -6.38 14.80 -12.21
N GLU A 83 -5.27 14.93 -11.49
CA GLU A 83 -4.33 16.06 -11.55
C GLU A 83 -3.17 15.83 -12.54
N GLY A 84 -3.13 14.67 -13.20
CA GLY A 84 -2.10 14.31 -14.19
C GLY A 84 -0.83 13.71 -13.60
N SER A 85 -0.76 13.50 -12.29
CA SER A 85 0.40 12.87 -11.65
C SER A 85 0.41 11.37 -11.90
N PRO A 86 1.52 10.78 -12.39
CA PRO A 86 1.61 9.35 -12.61
C PRO A 86 1.71 8.59 -11.28
N TYR A 87 0.99 7.48 -11.17
CA TYR A 87 1.06 6.56 -10.03
C TYR A 87 0.95 5.11 -10.46
N PHE A 88 1.43 4.21 -9.60
CA PHE A 88 1.19 2.77 -9.72
C PHE A 88 0.05 2.35 -8.84
N THR A 89 -0.76 1.43 -9.33
CA THR A 89 -1.75 0.76 -8.49
C THR A 89 -1.19 -0.57 -8.01
N VAL A 90 -1.18 -0.78 -6.70
CA VAL A 90 -0.85 -2.07 -6.10
C VAL A 90 -2.09 -2.61 -5.37
N SER A 91 -2.63 -3.74 -5.83
CA SER A 91 -3.74 -4.42 -5.15
C SER A 91 -3.23 -5.53 -4.24
N MET A 92 -3.85 -5.66 -3.07
CA MET A 92 -3.40 -6.55 -2.00
C MET A 92 -4.52 -7.51 -1.60
N PRO A 93 -4.82 -8.54 -2.42
CA PRO A 93 -5.97 -9.42 -2.19
C PRO A 93 -5.78 -10.39 -1.02
N PHE A 94 -4.54 -10.57 -0.56
CA PHE A 94 -4.20 -11.46 0.56
C PHE A 94 -4.25 -10.78 1.92
N ARG A 95 -4.45 -9.46 1.99
CA ARG A 95 -4.74 -8.77 3.26
C ARG A 95 -6.19 -8.98 3.64
N THR A 96 -6.41 -9.78 4.69
CA THR A 96 -7.74 -10.10 5.23
C THR A 96 -8.43 -8.92 5.92
N SER A 97 -7.74 -7.80 6.08
CA SER A 97 -8.12 -6.68 6.92
C SER A 97 -8.26 -5.39 6.11
N ASN A 98 -9.11 -5.41 5.09
CA ASN A 98 -9.69 -4.15 4.63
C ASN A 98 -10.68 -3.69 5.70
N PRO A 99 -10.39 -2.61 6.46
CA PRO A 99 -11.25 -2.16 7.55
C PRO A 99 -12.61 -1.69 7.05
N LEU A 100 -12.71 -1.21 5.81
CA LEU A 100 -13.95 -0.70 5.22
C LEU A 100 -14.82 -1.83 4.63
N ASN A 101 -14.19 -2.84 4.02
CA ASN A 101 -14.93 -3.93 3.40
C ASN A 101 -14.08 -5.21 3.31
N PRO A 102 -14.30 -6.20 4.19
CA PRO A 102 -13.57 -7.48 4.18
C PRO A 102 -13.67 -8.28 2.87
N LEU A 103 -14.60 -7.92 1.97
CA LEU A 103 -14.78 -8.55 0.66
C LEU A 103 -14.06 -7.81 -0.48
N GLN A 104 -13.46 -6.65 -0.19
CA GLN A 104 -12.78 -5.82 -1.17
C GLN A 104 -11.28 -5.79 -0.89
N GLU A 105 -10.48 -5.94 -1.95
CA GLU A 105 -9.03 -5.80 -1.86
C GLU A 105 -8.63 -4.36 -1.50
N ASN A 106 -7.58 -4.21 -0.69
CA ASN A 106 -6.95 -2.90 -0.52
C ASN A 106 -6.20 -2.56 -1.80
N VAL A 107 -6.43 -1.36 -2.29
CA VAL A 107 -5.80 -0.83 -3.49
C VAL A 107 -5.01 0.41 -3.09
N TYR A 108 -3.72 0.40 -3.36
CA TYR A 108 -2.79 1.45 -2.99
C TYR A 108 -2.34 2.21 -4.24
N GLU A 109 -2.47 3.53 -4.21
CA GLU A 109 -1.93 4.42 -5.23
C GLU A 109 -0.54 4.88 -4.79
N ILE A 110 0.49 4.40 -5.50
CA ILE A 110 1.89 4.65 -5.17
C ILE A 110 2.44 5.68 -6.15
N TYR A 111 2.65 6.88 -5.62
CA TYR A 111 3.22 8.01 -6.35
C TYR A 111 4.76 7.98 -6.28
N LEU A 112 5.39 8.71 -7.19
CA LEU A 112 6.83 8.99 -7.10
C LEU A 112 7.15 9.75 -5.80
N GLN A 113 8.26 9.40 -5.17
CA GLN A 113 8.71 9.95 -3.88
C GLN A 113 10.12 10.54 -4.05
N PRO A 114 10.27 11.68 -4.75
CA PRO A 114 11.59 12.25 -5.06
C PRO A 114 12.36 12.68 -3.79
N ASP A 115 11.64 13.07 -2.73
CA ASP A 115 12.24 13.47 -1.45
C ASP A 115 12.69 12.28 -0.60
N GLU A 116 12.25 11.07 -0.95
CA GLU A 116 12.55 9.82 -0.23
C GLU A 116 12.99 8.73 -1.23
N PRO A 117 14.09 8.95 -1.97
CA PRO A 117 14.47 8.08 -3.09
C PRO A 117 14.78 6.64 -2.66
N ASP A 118 15.21 6.45 -1.41
CA ASP A 118 15.52 5.13 -0.85
C ASP A 118 14.26 4.31 -0.58
N ALA A 119 13.13 4.95 -0.27
CA ALA A 119 11.84 4.29 -0.07
C ALA A 119 10.95 4.30 -1.32
N CYS A 120 11.39 4.94 -2.41
CA CYS A 120 10.57 5.14 -3.61
C CYS A 120 10.32 3.83 -4.36
N LEU A 121 9.23 3.15 -4.01
CA LEU A 121 8.84 1.86 -4.59
C LEU A 121 8.73 1.93 -6.12
N VAL A 122 8.17 3.01 -6.66
CA VAL A 122 8.02 3.19 -8.12
C VAL A 122 9.35 3.02 -8.84
N THR A 123 10.37 3.77 -8.42
CA THR A 123 11.69 3.75 -9.03
C THR A 123 12.35 2.38 -8.85
N LYS A 124 12.41 1.87 -7.62
CA LYS A 124 13.10 0.61 -7.32
C LYS A 124 12.48 -0.58 -8.05
N LEU A 125 11.15 -0.63 -8.10
CA LEU A 125 10.43 -1.69 -8.79
C LEU A 125 10.62 -1.63 -10.30
N LEU A 126 10.60 -0.43 -10.90
CA LEU A 126 10.88 -0.28 -12.33
C LEU A 126 12.30 -0.69 -12.68
N ASP A 127 13.29 -0.30 -11.88
CA ASP A 127 14.69 -0.68 -12.10
C ASP A 127 14.84 -2.22 -12.09
N TRP A 128 14.19 -2.88 -11.13
CA TRP A 128 14.16 -4.35 -11.06
C TRP A 128 13.50 -4.99 -12.29
N ILE A 129 12.29 -4.55 -12.66
CA ILE A 129 11.54 -5.12 -13.79
C ILE A 129 12.24 -4.84 -15.14
N GLN A 130 12.87 -3.67 -15.28
CA GLN A 130 13.62 -3.34 -16.47
C GLN A 130 14.88 -4.20 -16.58
N TRP A 131 15.60 -4.40 -15.47
CA TRP A 131 16.76 -5.28 -15.43
C TRP A 131 16.38 -6.72 -15.75
N SER A 132 15.27 -7.22 -15.18
CA SER A 132 14.80 -8.58 -15.44
C SER A 132 14.47 -8.79 -16.92
N ALA A 133 13.74 -7.85 -17.53
CA ALA A 133 13.39 -7.89 -18.95
C ALA A 133 14.62 -7.82 -19.89
N GLN A 134 15.70 -7.16 -19.47
CA GLN A 134 16.95 -7.07 -20.24
C GLN A 134 17.77 -8.37 -20.21
N HIS A 135 17.62 -9.18 -19.16
CA HIS A 135 18.40 -10.40 -18.94
C HIS A 135 17.63 -11.66 -19.40
N ASN A 136 16.87 -11.53 -20.49
CA ASN A 136 16.09 -12.61 -21.13
C ASN A 136 15.00 -13.25 -20.26
N LEU A 137 14.55 -12.58 -19.20
CA LEU A 137 13.33 -13.00 -18.51
C LEU A 137 12.13 -12.50 -19.30
N ASP A 138 11.11 -13.36 -19.39
CA ASP A 138 9.85 -12.98 -20.00
C ASP A 138 9.29 -11.72 -19.31
N PRO A 139 8.60 -10.84 -20.05
CA PRO A 139 7.90 -9.72 -19.44
C PRO A 139 6.99 -10.21 -18.32
N LEU A 140 7.01 -9.52 -17.17
CA LEU A 140 6.28 -9.92 -15.98
C LEU A 140 4.80 -10.21 -16.31
N GLY A 141 4.45 -11.50 -16.31
CA GLY A 141 3.11 -11.99 -16.56
C GLY A 141 2.19 -11.80 -15.36
N ASP A 142 0.89 -11.89 -15.59
CA ASP A 142 -0.13 -11.71 -14.55
C ASP A 142 0.02 -12.66 -13.35
N ASP A 143 0.44 -13.90 -13.61
CA ASP A 143 0.60 -14.94 -12.59
C ASP A 143 2.05 -15.10 -12.09
N ASP A 144 2.99 -14.37 -12.67
CA ASP A 144 4.39 -14.38 -12.26
C ASP A 144 4.55 -13.64 -10.93
N PHE A 145 5.46 -14.12 -10.09
CA PHE A 145 5.82 -13.44 -8.86
C PHE A 145 6.68 -12.21 -9.18
N VAL A 146 6.34 -11.08 -8.55
CA VAL A 146 7.13 -9.84 -8.66
C VAL A 146 8.52 -10.05 -8.04
N PHE A 147 8.56 -10.87 -7.00
CA PHE A 147 9.76 -11.27 -6.28
C PHE A 147 9.90 -12.81 -6.36
N PRO A 148 10.39 -13.33 -7.50
CA PRO A 148 10.56 -14.76 -7.72
C PRO A 148 11.72 -15.33 -6.90
N ASP A 149 11.81 -16.67 -6.84
CA ASP A 149 12.96 -17.35 -6.25
C ASP A 149 14.20 -17.14 -7.12
N ILE A 150 15.18 -16.40 -6.58
CA ILE A 150 16.49 -16.14 -7.21
C ILE A 150 17.66 -16.72 -6.38
N PHE A 151 17.34 -17.54 -5.37
CA PHE A 151 18.29 -18.07 -4.38
C PHE A 151 18.32 -19.59 -4.31
N SER A 152 17.48 -20.30 -5.07
CA SER A 152 17.61 -21.74 -5.18
C SER A 152 18.88 -22.07 -5.95
N ASP A 153 19.91 -22.50 -5.22
CA ASP A 153 21.10 -23.18 -5.75
C ASP A 153 20.76 -24.62 -6.21
N ASP A 154 19.54 -24.87 -6.70
CA ASP A 154 19.18 -26.20 -7.19
C ASP A 154 20.12 -26.53 -8.36
N ASP A 155 21.03 -27.48 -8.15
CA ASP A 155 22.21 -27.88 -8.96
C ASP A 155 21.92 -28.28 -10.43
N ASP A 156 20.72 -28.03 -10.95
CA ASP A 156 20.31 -28.37 -12.31
C ASP A 156 20.62 -27.19 -13.27
N ASP A 157 21.91 -26.98 -13.58
CA ASP A 157 22.57 -26.35 -14.76
C ASP A 157 21.98 -25.14 -15.53
N ASP A 158 20.79 -24.63 -15.20
CA ASP A 158 20.17 -23.47 -15.83
C ASP A 158 20.09 -22.34 -14.78
N ASP A 159 20.99 -21.35 -14.88
CA ASP A 159 21.02 -20.09 -14.09
C ASP A 159 19.75 -19.20 -14.29
N ASP A 160 18.63 -19.81 -14.69
CA ASP A 160 17.41 -19.14 -15.12
C ASP A 160 16.52 -18.81 -13.92
N ILE A 161 16.25 -17.52 -13.73
CA ILE A 161 15.33 -17.02 -12.70
C ILE A 161 13.91 -17.51 -13.01
N GLN A 162 13.33 -18.30 -12.10
CA GLN A 162 11.99 -18.88 -12.25
C GLN A 162 10.91 -17.90 -11.77
N MET A 163 10.38 -17.09 -12.70
CA MET A 163 9.35 -16.08 -12.42
C MET A 163 8.05 -16.66 -11.83
N ASP A 164 7.75 -17.93 -12.08
CA ASP A 164 6.57 -18.65 -11.59
C ASP A 164 6.76 -19.26 -10.19
N LYS A 165 7.98 -19.24 -9.64
CA LYS A 165 8.30 -19.77 -8.33
C LYS A 165 8.44 -18.65 -7.31
N ARG A 166 7.67 -18.75 -6.23
CA ARG A 166 7.72 -17.81 -5.10
C ARG A 166 9.03 -17.94 -4.33
N CYS A 167 9.69 -16.83 -4.06
CA CYS A 167 10.85 -16.77 -3.17
C CYS A 167 10.49 -17.21 -1.74
N SER A 168 11.37 -17.98 -1.07
CA SER A 168 11.16 -18.35 0.33
C SER A 168 11.35 -17.13 1.25
N ASP A 169 10.43 -16.97 2.19
CA ASP A 169 10.53 -16.01 3.30
C ASP A 169 11.81 -16.21 4.14
N THR A 170 12.24 -17.46 4.35
CA THR A 170 13.46 -17.78 5.10
C THR A 170 14.74 -17.36 4.37
N GLN A 171 14.78 -17.50 3.04
CA GLN A 171 15.91 -17.06 2.21
C GLN A 171 16.02 -15.53 2.26
N VAL A 172 14.90 -14.84 2.06
CA VAL A 172 14.85 -13.37 2.13
C VAL A 172 15.26 -12.86 3.50
N ALA A 173 14.76 -13.47 4.59
CA ALA A 173 15.15 -13.10 5.94
C ALA A 173 16.65 -13.31 6.18
N SER A 174 17.21 -14.43 5.74
CA SER A 174 18.65 -14.72 5.87
C SER A 174 19.52 -13.70 5.15
N MET A 175 19.08 -13.25 3.97
CA MET A 175 19.79 -12.21 3.21
C MET A 175 19.61 -10.82 3.78
N MET A 176 18.42 -10.50 4.29
CA MET A 176 18.19 -9.26 5.01
C MET A 176 19.12 -9.17 6.23
N ASP A 177 19.23 -10.25 7.01
CA ASP A 177 20.15 -10.30 8.15
C ASP A 177 21.62 -10.17 7.70
N LYS A 178 21.98 -10.72 6.54
CA LYS A 178 23.32 -10.55 5.95
C LYS A 178 23.61 -9.09 5.64
N TYR A 179 22.77 -8.42 4.84
CA TYR A 179 23.00 -7.02 4.49
C TYR A 179 22.93 -6.08 5.71
N ALA A 180 22.08 -6.40 6.68
CA ALA A 180 22.04 -5.68 7.95
C ALA A 180 23.35 -5.83 8.75
N ARG A 181 23.96 -7.03 8.76
CA ARG A 181 25.30 -7.24 9.37
C ARG A 181 26.39 -6.51 8.60
N ASP A 182 26.38 -6.60 7.28
CA ASP A 182 27.38 -5.95 6.42
C ASP A 182 27.35 -4.41 6.54
N THR A 183 26.20 -3.84 6.94
CA THR A 183 26.02 -2.41 7.22
C THR A 183 26.20 -2.03 8.70
N GLY A 184 26.44 -3.02 9.58
CA GLY A 184 26.58 -2.81 11.01
C GLY A 184 25.28 -2.38 11.72
N LEU A 185 24.13 -2.68 11.14
CA LEU A 185 22.81 -2.41 11.74
C LEU A 185 22.45 -3.40 12.85
N ILE A 186 22.93 -4.63 12.74
CA ILE A 186 22.72 -5.67 13.76
C ILE A 186 24.06 -6.35 14.09
N GLU A 187 24.17 -6.83 15.32
CA GLU A 187 25.33 -7.59 15.80
C GLU A 187 25.34 -9.03 15.28
N ASP A 188 26.51 -9.67 15.34
CA ASP A 188 26.66 -11.08 14.98
C ASP A 188 25.80 -11.98 15.87
N GLY A 189 24.88 -12.71 15.24
CA GLY A 189 23.94 -13.62 15.92
C GLY A 189 22.57 -13.00 16.22
N SER A 190 22.38 -11.70 16.03
CA SER A 190 21.06 -11.06 15.99
C SER A 190 20.33 -11.36 14.68
N ARG A 191 19.00 -11.30 14.73
CA ARG A 191 18.11 -11.46 13.56
C ARG A 191 17.03 -10.40 13.55
N LEU A 192 16.76 -9.87 12.38
CA LEU A 192 15.66 -8.94 12.16
C LEU A 192 14.33 -9.71 12.12
N SER A 193 13.28 -9.11 12.67
CA SER A 193 11.94 -9.65 12.50
C SER A 193 11.43 -9.42 11.07
N THR A 194 10.59 -10.33 10.56
CA THR A 194 10.05 -10.28 9.18
C THR A 194 9.14 -9.09 8.89
N ASP A 195 8.80 -8.31 9.92
CA ASP A 195 8.00 -7.10 9.90
C ASP A 195 8.82 -5.84 10.29
N CYS A 196 10.15 -5.93 10.38
CA CYS A 196 11.01 -4.80 10.76
C CYS A 196 10.83 -3.57 9.83
N LEU A 197 10.75 -3.80 8.52
CA LEU A 197 10.50 -2.77 7.51
C LEU A 197 9.06 -2.24 7.57
N ARG A 198 8.08 -3.11 7.85
CA ARG A 198 6.69 -2.72 8.07
C ARG A 198 6.56 -1.73 9.23
N ARG A 199 7.18 -2.06 10.37
CA ARG A 199 7.18 -1.18 11.56
C ARG A 199 7.93 0.11 11.28
N GLY A 200 9.11 0.02 10.66
CA GLY A 200 9.92 1.17 10.29
C GLY A 200 9.20 2.16 9.36
N GLY A 201 8.52 1.66 8.34
CA GLY A 201 7.70 2.47 7.45
C GLY A 201 6.53 3.16 8.17
N ALA A 202 5.87 2.43 9.09
CA ALA A 202 4.79 2.98 9.90
C ALA A 202 5.30 4.07 10.87
N GLN A 203 6.41 3.83 11.57
CA GLN A 203 7.08 4.83 12.42
C GLN A 203 7.47 6.06 11.61
N HIS A 204 8.03 5.87 10.40
CA HIS A 204 8.46 6.95 9.53
C HIS A 204 7.31 7.90 9.21
N ARG A 205 6.18 7.38 8.70
CA ARG A 205 5.00 8.20 8.36
C ARG A 205 4.28 8.78 9.58
N LEU A 206 4.31 8.08 10.72
CA LEU A 206 3.62 8.54 11.93
C LEU A 206 4.43 9.59 12.70
N MET A 207 5.77 9.51 12.71
CA MET A 207 6.61 10.25 13.66
C MET A 207 7.72 11.08 13.02
N HIS A 208 8.35 10.59 11.96
CA HIS A 208 9.63 11.14 11.50
C HIS A 208 9.51 12.06 10.28
N VAL A 209 8.47 11.90 9.45
CA VAL A 209 8.23 12.80 8.31
C VAL A 209 7.69 14.16 8.75
N GLN A 210 7.94 15.19 7.94
CA GLN A 210 7.42 16.54 8.16
C GLN A 210 5.88 16.57 8.08
N ASN A 211 5.33 15.90 7.07
CA ASN A 211 3.88 15.77 6.88
C ASN A 211 3.40 14.44 7.45
N ARG A 212 3.30 14.39 8.79
CA ARG A 212 2.89 13.18 9.52
C ARG A 212 1.49 12.75 9.13
N TRP A 213 1.30 11.44 9.05
CA TRP A 213 0.00 10.87 8.76
C TRP A 213 -0.87 10.82 10.01
N LEU A 214 -2.16 11.11 9.83
CA LEU A 214 -3.15 10.87 10.88
C LEU A 214 -3.18 9.38 11.22
N PHE A 215 -3.41 9.07 12.49
CA PHE A 215 -3.46 7.68 12.96
C PHE A 215 -4.50 6.83 12.21
N LYS A 216 -5.63 7.43 11.79
CA LYS A 216 -6.64 6.76 10.94
C LYS A 216 -6.07 6.34 9.58
N ALA A 217 -5.25 7.19 8.95
CA ALA A 217 -4.58 6.86 7.69
C ALA A 217 -3.53 5.76 7.90
N VAL A 218 -2.80 5.80 9.02
CA VAL A 218 -1.88 4.73 9.41
C VAL A 218 -2.63 3.40 9.59
N LYS A 219 -3.71 3.38 10.37
CA LYS A 219 -4.55 2.18 10.55
C LYS A 219 -5.01 1.60 9.20
N TRP A 220 -5.54 2.45 8.32
CA TRP A 220 -6.01 2.02 7.00
C TRP A 220 -4.86 1.47 6.13
N TRP A 221 -3.74 2.19 6.04
CA TRP A 221 -2.64 1.83 5.16
C TRP A 221 -1.96 0.52 5.57
N GLY A 222 -1.72 0.31 6.87
CA GLY A 222 -1.16 -0.95 7.36
C GLY A 222 -2.14 -2.10 7.44
N GLY A 223 -3.39 -1.91 7.01
CA GLY A 223 -4.44 -2.93 7.06
C GLY A 223 -4.74 -3.36 8.49
N TRP A 224 -4.78 -2.43 9.44
CA TRP A 224 -5.32 -2.70 10.77
C TRP A 224 -6.84 -2.53 10.74
N THR A 225 -7.54 -3.38 11.48
CA THR A 225 -9.00 -3.37 11.58
C THR A 225 -9.47 -2.45 12.71
N ASP A 226 -10.77 -2.16 12.75
CA ASP A 226 -11.37 -1.43 13.88
C ASP A 226 -11.35 -2.22 15.19
N ARG A 227 -11.16 -3.55 15.11
CA ARG A 227 -10.96 -4.41 16.28
C ARG A 227 -9.56 -4.25 16.89
N ASP A 228 -8.59 -3.79 16.12
CA ASP A 228 -7.26 -3.50 16.61
C ASP A 228 -7.29 -2.17 17.39
N SER A 229 -7.11 -2.27 18.71
CA SER A 229 -7.09 -1.09 19.58
C SER A 229 -5.93 -0.17 19.18
N ALA A 230 -6.11 1.13 19.41
CA ALA A 230 -5.03 2.09 19.17
C ALA A 230 -3.75 1.69 19.93
N GLU A 231 -3.92 1.23 21.18
CA GLU A 231 -2.84 0.71 22.02
C GLU A 231 -2.10 -0.45 21.36
N SER A 232 -2.80 -1.46 20.84
CA SER A 232 -2.15 -2.61 20.19
C SER A 232 -1.37 -2.22 18.94
N VAL A 233 -1.91 -1.28 18.14
CA VAL A 233 -1.21 -0.75 16.96
C VAL A 233 0.01 0.06 17.38
N PHE A 234 -0.10 0.92 18.39
CA PHE A 234 1.04 1.68 18.92
C PHE A 234 2.09 0.75 19.53
N GLU A 235 1.70 -0.26 20.30
CA GLU A 235 2.63 -1.27 20.82
C GLU A 235 3.34 -1.98 19.68
N HIS A 236 2.64 -2.38 18.62
CA HIS A 236 3.29 -3.01 17.46
C HIS A 236 4.28 -2.06 16.77
N ILE A 237 3.92 -0.79 16.57
CA ILE A 237 4.77 0.22 15.94
C ILE A 237 5.97 0.59 16.85
N LEU A 238 5.78 0.62 18.17
CA LEU A 238 6.76 1.12 19.15
C LEU A 238 7.49 0.03 19.95
N ALA A 239 7.22 -1.26 19.69
CA ALA A 239 7.78 -2.41 20.43
C ALA A 239 9.31 -2.48 20.47
N ASP A 240 10.01 -1.60 19.76
CA ASP A 240 11.46 -1.48 19.73
C ASP A 240 12.04 -0.63 20.88
N SER A 241 11.20 0.01 21.70
CA SER A 241 11.74 0.65 22.91
C SER A 241 11.94 -0.42 23.98
N PRO A 242 13.19 -0.80 24.35
CA PRO A 242 13.39 -1.57 25.58
C PRO A 242 12.65 -0.85 26.72
N ARG A 243 12.14 -1.62 27.68
CA ARG A 243 11.62 -1.08 28.96
C ARG A 243 12.78 -0.48 29.76
N THR A 244 13.42 0.56 29.23
CA THR A 244 14.37 1.37 29.96
C THR A 244 13.61 2.16 31.00
N ASN A 245 14.19 2.26 32.20
CA ASN A 245 13.67 3.14 33.23
C ASN A 245 13.59 4.59 32.68
N PHE A 246 12.38 5.08 32.45
CA PHE A 246 12.13 6.43 31.95
C PHE A 246 12.07 7.48 33.06
N GLY A 247 12.21 7.09 34.33
CA GLY A 247 12.13 7.99 35.48
C GLY A 247 13.16 9.11 35.48
N ASN A 248 14.22 9.00 34.67
CA ASN A 248 15.26 10.00 34.47
C ASN A 248 15.33 10.54 33.02
N MET A 249 14.27 10.40 32.21
CA MET A 249 14.28 10.81 30.80
C MET A 249 14.41 12.33 30.62
N MET A 250 14.01 13.11 31.62
CA MET A 250 14.23 14.55 31.70
C MET A 250 15.56 14.91 32.40
N SER A 251 16.38 13.93 32.80
CA SER A 251 17.68 14.22 33.42
C SER A 251 18.61 14.84 32.38
N PRO A 252 19.19 16.03 32.66
CA PRO A 252 20.17 16.65 31.76
C PRO A 252 21.34 15.72 31.43
N GLN A 253 21.67 14.80 32.34
CA GLN A 253 22.79 13.85 32.26
C GLN A 253 22.54 12.67 31.31
N ARG A 254 21.28 12.39 30.95
CA ARG A 254 20.93 11.25 30.07
C ARG A 254 21.00 11.61 28.58
N THR A 255 21.03 12.89 28.23
CA THR A 255 21.17 13.39 26.85
C THR A 255 22.45 12.87 26.15
N SER A 256 23.44 12.42 26.92
CA SER A 256 24.73 11.94 26.44
C SER A 256 24.82 10.41 26.25
N GLN A 257 23.79 9.64 26.63
CA GLN A 257 23.86 8.16 26.65
C GLN A 257 22.77 7.45 25.81
N VAL A 258 21.77 8.16 25.30
CA VAL A 258 20.81 7.59 24.34
C VAL A 258 21.26 8.05 22.95
N GLY A 259 21.91 7.15 22.22
CA GLY A 259 22.55 7.33 20.90
C GLY A 259 21.96 8.43 20.02
N GLY A 260 22.46 9.64 20.20
CA GLY A 260 21.89 10.85 19.63
C GLY A 260 22.77 12.08 19.82
N ASP A 261 24.10 11.91 19.73
CA ASP A 261 25.06 13.02 19.71
C ASP A 261 24.89 13.98 18.52
N ASN A 262 23.89 13.75 17.67
CA ASN A 262 23.57 14.55 16.50
C ASN A 262 22.33 15.45 16.66
N ILE A 263 21.56 15.40 17.76
CA ILE A 263 20.35 16.25 17.86
C ILE A 263 20.71 17.62 18.44
N TRP A 264 21.46 17.68 19.54
CA TRP A 264 21.75 18.96 20.20
C TRP A 264 22.87 19.78 19.54
N LYS A 265 23.88 19.13 18.91
CA LYS A 265 24.87 19.83 18.07
C LYS A 265 24.23 20.44 16.82
N THR A 266 23.18 19.81 16.30
CA THR A 266 22.47 20.29 15.12
C THR A 266 21.48 21.39 15.49
N VAL A 267 20.93 21.40 16.71
CA VAL A 267 20.11 22.52 17.20
C VAL A 267 20.97 23.77 17.45
N ASP A 268 22.16 23.66 18.05
CA ASP A 268 23.08 24.81 18.17
C ASP A 268 23.65 25.28 16.81
N ALA A 269 23.78 24.37 15.83
CA ALA A 269 24.12 24.74 14.45
C ALA A 269 22.91 25.25 13.62
N LEU A 270 21.67 24.92 14.01
CA LEU A 270 20.43 25.39 13.38
C LEU A 270 20.04 26.79 13.84
N VAL A 271 20.49 27.21 15.01
CA VAL A 271 20.26 28.56 15.54
C VAL A 271 21.24 29.52 14.83
N MET A 272 21.04 29.73 13.52
CA MET A 272 21.74 30.71 12.66
C MET A 272 22.91 30.18 11.81
N SER A 273 22.72 29.09 11.06
CA SER A 273 23.53 28.89 9.85
C SER A 273 23.11 29.92 8.79
N ASP A 274 24.00 30.85 8.43
CA ASP A 274 23.80 31.84 7.36
C ASP A 274 23.39 31.20 6.02
N ARG A 275 23.64 29.90 5.84
CA ARG A 275 23.19 29.12 4.69
C ARG A 275 21.68 28.88 4.67
N LEU A 276 21.01 28.73 5.81
CA LEU A 276 19.55 28.58 5.86
C LEU A 276 18.86 29.91 5.54
N LYS A 277 19.39 31.03 6.01
CA LYS A 277 18.92 32.38 5.62
C LYS A 277 19.13 32.64 4.14
N ALA A 278 20.31 32.28 3.60
CA ALA A 278 20.56 32.38 2.16
C ALA A 278 19.66 31.45 1.33
N ALA A 279 19.35 30.24 1.83
CA ALA A 279 18.45 29.29 1.17
C ALA A 279 16.99 29.79 1.18
N ILE A 280 16.50 30.33 2.30
CA ILE A 280 15.16 30.94 2.39
C ILE A 280 15.06 32.11 1.42
N GLN A 281 16.07 32.98 1.37
CA GLN A 281 16.07 34.12 0.46
C GLN A 281 16.16 33.68 -1.02
N THR A 282 16.87 32.58 -1.30
CA THR A 282 16.89 31.97 -2.63
C THR A 282 15.53 31.36 -3.00
N MET A 283 14.86 30.70 -2.06
CA MET A 283 13.51 30.16 -2.25
C MET A 283 12.50 31.27 -2.50
N GLU A 284 12.57 32.39 -1.78
CA GLU A 284 11.73 33.57 -2.02
C GLU A 284 11.94 34.13 -3.44
N THR A 285 13.19 34.26 -3.89
CA THR A 285 13.47 34.72 -5.27
C THR A 285 13.00 33.72 -6.34
N ASN A 286 13.08 32.42 -6.06
CA ASN A 286 12.59 31.38 -6.96
C ASN A 286 11.05 31.37 -7.00
N ASN A 287 10.38 31.57 -5.87
CA ASN A 287 8.92 31.68 -5.81
C ASN A 287 8.43 32.92 -6.58
N GLU A 288 9.14 34.04 -6.52
CA GLU A 288 8.84 35.20 -7.37
C GLU A 288 9.05 34.91 -8.87
N ALA A 289 10.06 34.13 -9.23
CA ALA A 289 10.31 33.72 -10.61
C ALA A 289 9.23 32.76 -11.12
N VAL A 290 8.80 31.81 -10.29
CA VAL A 290 7.69 30.89 -10.58
C VAL A 290 6.39 31.67 -10.74
N ALA A 291 6.08 32.61 -9.86
CA ALA A 291 4.90 33.46 -9.99
C ALA A 291 4.92 34.33 -11.28
N LYS A 292 6.11 34.74 -11.75
CA LYS A 292 6.27 35.42 -13.05
C LYS A 292 6.05 34.49 -14.23
N LEU A 293 6.57 33.26 -14.17
CA LEU A 293 6.36 32.23 -15.19
C LEU A 293 4.89 31.80 -15.26
N GLU A 294 4.23 31.67 -14.13
CA GLU A 294 2.81 31.32 -14.05
C GLU A 294 1.92 32.42 -14.67
N LYS A 295 2.22 33.70 -14.37
CA LYS A 295 1.57 34.83 -15.05
C LYS A 295 1.82 34.84 -16.55
N ALA A 296 3.03 34.48 -16.99
CA ALA A 296 3.36 34.38 -18.42
C ALA A 296 2.61 33.21 -19.09
N SER A 297 2.46 32.07 -18.40
CA SER A 297 1.67 30.92 -18.86
C SER A 297 0.20 31.29 -18.99
N GLN A 298 -0.40 31.88 -17.96
CA GLN A 298 -1.79 32.35 -17.99
C GLN A 298 -2.03 33.37 -19.11
N GLN A 299 -1.03 34.21 -19.41
CA GLN A 299 -1.11 35.15 -20.53
C GLN A 299 -1.02 34.44 -21.89
N SER A 300 -0.23 33.37 -22.00
CA SER A 300 -0.18 32.50 -23.18
C SER A 300 -1.49 31.76 -23.38
N ASP A 301 -2.08 31.20 -22.32
CA ASP A 301 -3.36 30.50 -22.36
C ASP A 301 -4.50 31.43 -22.81
N ARG A 302 -4.50 32.68 -22.33
CA ARG A 302 -5.43 33.70 -22.82
C ARG A 302 -5.26 34.02 -24.30
N LYS A 303 -4.01 34.03 -24.82
CA LYS A 303 -3.75 34.23 -26.25
C LYS A 303 -4.20 33.04 -27.08
N ILE A 304 -3.99 31.82 -26.58
CA ILE A 304 -4.45 30.58 -27.22
C ILE A 304 -5.98 30.55 -27.25
N ASP A 305 -6.64 30.84 -26.14
CA ASP A 305 -8.11 30.88 -26.05
C ASP A 305 -8.71 31.96 -26.95
N GLN A 306 -8.05 33.13 -27.03
CA GLN A 306 -8.43 34.16 -27.99
C GLN A 306 -8.25 33.69 -29.44
N GLY A 307 -7.14 33.00 -29.75
CA GLY A 307 -6.90 32.39 -31.06
C GLY A 307 -7.98 31.36 -31.42
N PHE A 308 -8.41 30.52 -30.47
CA PHE A 308 -9.52 29.59 -30.66
C PHE A 308 -10.87 30.29 -30.87
N LYS A 309 -11.12 31.39 -30.16
CA LYS A 309 -12.33 32.22 -30.36
C LYS A 309 -12.35 32.85 -31.74
N ASP A 310 -11.22 33.33 -32.23
CA ASP A 310 -11.10 33.92 -33.56
C ASP A 310 -11.23 32.86 -34.66
N LEU A 311 -10.59 31.70 -34.50
CA LEU A 311 -10.81 30.54 -35.37
C LEU A 311 -12.27 30.10 -35.40
N ARG A 312 -12.95 30.07 -34.25
CA ARG A 312 -14.37 29.70 -34.16
C ARG A 312 -15.27 30.73 -34.86
N ARG A 313 -14.89 32.02 -34.84
CA ARG A 313 -15.57 33.09 -35.58
C ARG A 313 -15.38 32.96 -37.08
N GLU A 314 -14.15 32.75 -37.53
CA GLU A 314 -13.84 32.47 -38.94
C GLU A 314 -14.57 31.21 -39.42
N TRP A 315 -14.61 30.16 -38.60
CA TRP A 315 -15.38 28.95 -38.90
C TRP A 315 -16.88 29.21 -38.98
N ALA A 316 -17.43 30.11 -38.16
CA ALA A 316 -18.83 30.50 -38.23
C ALA A 316 -19.14 31.28 -39.52
N GLU A 317 -18.23 32.14 -39.98
CA GLU A 317 -18.35 32.87 -41.24
C GLU A 317 -18.25 31.94 -42.46
N VAL A 318 -17.32 30.97 -42.41
CA VAL A 318 -17.22 29.91 -43.42
C VAL A 318 -18.48 29.06 -43.42
N LYS A 319 -18.97 28.65 -42.24
CA LYS A 319 -20.20 27.87 -42.09
C LYS A 319 -21.42 28.62 -42.62
N ASP A 320 -21.52 29.93 -42.38
CA ASP A 320 -22.62 30.75 -42.90
C ASP A 320 -22.52 30.92 -44.42
N THR A 321 -21.31 31.09 -44.96
CA THR A 321 -21.06 31.14 -46.41
C THR A 321 -21.40 29.81 -47.09
N VAL A 322 -21.01 28.70 -46.48
CA VAL A 322 -21.36 27.34 -46.93
C VAL A 322 -22.86 27.12 -46.79
N SER A 323 -23.49 27.53 -45.69
CA SER A 323 -24.94 27.39 -45.50
C SER A 323 -25.73 28.23 -46.50
N ARG A 324 -25.26 29.43 -46.85
CA ARG A 324 -25.84 30.25 -47.93
C ARG A 324 -25.66 29.62 -49.32
N ALA A 325 -24.52 28.97 -49.56
CA ALA A 325 -24.30 28.21 -50.79
C ALA A 325 -25.17 26.95 -50.85
N VAL A 326 -25.34 26.25 -49.73
CA VAL A 326 -26.18 25.06 -49.59
C VAL A 326 -27.67 25.42 -49.70
N LEU A 327 -28.15 26.51 -49.09
CA LEU A 327 -29.52 27.00 -49.26
C LEU A 327 -29.82 27.48 -50.70
N SER A 328 -28.80 27.93 -51.43
CA SER A 328 -28.90 28.21 -52.87
C SER A 328 -29.07 26.91 -53.68
N LEU A 329 -28.41 25.82 -53.27
CA LEU A 329 -28.51 24.47 -53.85
C LEU A 329 -29.76 23.69 -53.41
N GLU A 330 -30.30 23.94 -52.21
CA GLU A 330 -31.44 23.23 -51.61
C GLU A 330 -32.80 23.90 -51.86
N SER A 331 -32.84 24.95 -52.69
CA SER A 331 -34.08 25.42 -53.34
C SER A 331 -34.74 24.37 -54.26
N GLY A 332 -34.20 23.14 -54.30
CA GLY A 332 -34.76 22.00 -55.01
C GLY A 332 -34.70 20.67 -54.26
N ALA A 333 -34.89 20.59 -52.94
CA ALA A 333 -35.30 19.32 -52.30
C ALA A 333 -35.69 19.50 -50.82
N ALA A 334 -36.98 19.73 -50.54
CA ALA A 334 -37.53 19.40 -49.24
C ALA A 334 -37.66 17.87 -49.12
N HIS A 335 -37.31 17.29 -47.97
CA HIS A 335 -38.16 16.41 -47.13
C HIS A 335 -37.34 15.78 -45.99
N SER A 336 -37.75 16.12 -44.76
CA SER A 336 -37.95 15.26 -43.58
C SER A 336 -36.93 14.16 -43.27
N HIS A 337 -36.24 14.28 -42.12
CA HIS A 337 -36.35 13.35 -40.97
C HIS A 337 -35.35 13.76 -39.88
N ASN A 338 -35.85 14.20 -38.72
CA ASN A 338 -35.04 14.32 -37.51
C ASN A 338 -35.92 14.12 -36.27
N ALA A 339 -35.84 12.94 -35.66
CA ALA A 339 -36.19 12.64 -34.28
C ALA A 339 -35.79 11.18 -34.03
N ASP A 340 -34.83 10.92 -33.14
CA ASP A 340 -34.69 9.70 -32.30
C ASP A 340 -33.27 9.55 -31.73
N ASN A 341 -32.80 10.46 -30.87
CA ASN A 341 -31.50 10.29 -30.19
C ASN A 341 -31.46 10.67 -28.70
N ASN A 342 -32.59 10.92 -28.05
CA ASN A 342 -32.60 11.48 -26.67
C ASN A 342 -33.21 10.60 -25.55
N ASN A 343 -33.34 9.28 -25.71
CA ASN A 343 -34.08 8.45 -24.74
C ASN A 343 -33.31 7.31 -24.02
N LEU A 344 -31.97 7.31 -24.03
CA LEU A 344 -31.15 6.22 -23.44
C LEU A 344 -30.66 6.47 -22.00
N THR A 345 -31.28 7.36 -21.23
CA THR A 345 -30.76 7.80 -19.91
C THR A 345 -31.35 7.09 -18.69
N LYS A 346 -32.37 6.24 -18.83
CA LYS A 346 -32.97 5.52 -17.67
C LYS A 346 -32.75 4.01 -17.73
N ARG A 347 -32.17 3.47 -16.65
CA ARG A 347 -31.96 2.04 -16.42
C ARG A 347 -33.32 1.32 -16.29
N PRO A 348 -33.59 0.24 -17.04
CA PRO A 348 -34.80 -0.55 -16.87
C PRO A 348 -34.83 -1.29 -15.51
N ASP A 349 -36.01 -1.40 -14.90
CA ASP A 349 -36.20 -2.16 -13.65
C ASP A 349 -36.08 -3.67 -13.88
N PHE A 350 -35.65 -4.39 -12.83
CA PHE A 350 -35.49 -5.84 -12.89
C PHE A 350 -36.82 -6.56 -12.68
N PRO A 351 -37.32 -7.33 -13.67
CA PRO A 351 -38.52 -8.12 -13.45
C PRO A 351 -38.25 -9.24 -12.45
N LYS A 352 -39.09 -9.38 -11.40
CA LYS A 352 -38.97 -10.47 -10.42
C LYS A 352 -38.96 -11.83 -11.15
N ILE A 353 -38.04 -12.70 -10.77
CA ILE A 353 -37.91 -14.05 -11.33
C ILE A 353 -38.44 -15.07 -10.33
N VAL A 354 -39.26 -16.01 -10.82
CA VAL A 354 -39.82 -17.10 -10.02
C VAL A 354 -39.03 -18.38 -10.24
N HIS A 355 -38.48 -18.57 -11.44
CA HIS A 355 -37.75 -19.78 -11.83
C HIS A 355 -36.38 -19.43 -12.43
N TRP A 356 -35.37 -20.27 -12.21
CA TRP A 356 -34.00 -20.04 -12.72
C TRP A 356 -33.91 -19.94 -14.25
N LYS A 357 -34.89 -20.50 -14.97
CA LYS A 357 -34.97 -20.41 -16.44
C LYS A 357 -35.31 -19.01 -16.90
N GLU A 358 -36.08 -18.26 -16.11
CA GLU A 358 -36.35 -16.85 -16.37
C GLU A 358 -35.07 -16.01 -16.24
N ALA A 359 -34.17 -16.37 -15.32
CA ALA A 359 -32.86 -15.71 -15.20
C ALA A 359 -32.03 -15.87 -16.49
N ILE A 360 -32.01 -17.08 -17.08
CA ILE A 360 -31.31 -17.36 -18.33
C ILE A 360 -31.96 -16.63 -19.50
N GLN A 361 -33.29 -16.66 -19.58
CA GLN A 361 -34.03 -15.93 -20.61
C GLN A 361 -33.73 -14.43 -20.57
N GLN A 362 -33.81 -13.83 -19.39
CA GLN A 362 -33.51 -12.40 -19.19
C GLN A 362 -32.03 -12.08 -19.51
N TRP A 363 -31.13 -13.03 -19.25
CA TRP A 363 -29.71 -12.86 -19.57
C TRP A 363 -29.40 -12.88 -21.06
N ASP A 364 -29.92 -13.88 -21.79
CA ASP A 364 -29.59 -14.09 -23.20
C ASP A 364 -30.46 -13.28 -24.16
N LYS A 365 -31.76 -13.13 -23.85
CA LYS A 365 -32.78 -12.58 -24.76
C LYS A 365 -33.47 -11.34 -24.22
N GLY A 366 -33.36 -11.06 -22.92
CA GLY A 366 -34.20 -10.06 -22.25
C GLY A 366 -35.61 -10.61 -21.97
N ASP A 367 -36.49 -9.72 -21.53
CA ASP A 367 -37.91 -9.96 -21.32
C ASP A 367 -38.72 -8.70 -21.69
N PRO A 368 -38.97 -8.47 -23.00
CA PRO A 368 -39.70 -7.30 -23.48
C PRO A 368 -41.09 -7.15 -22.86
N LYS A 369 -41.73 -8.27 -22.50
CA LYS A 369 -43.07 -8.27 -21.89
C LYS A 369 -43.08 -7.62 -20.50
N ARG A 370 -41.94 -7.60 -19.81
CA ARG A 370 -41.77 -7.01 -18.49
C ARG A 370 -40.87 -5.77 -18.52
N GLY A 371 -40.68 -5.15 -19.69
CA GLY A 371 -39.90 -3.92 -19.86
C GLY A 371 -38.38 -4.11 -19.94
N LEU A 372 -37.90 -5.35 -20.14
CA LEU A 372 -36.48 -5.67 -20.28
C LEU A 372 -36.14 -5.96 -21.75
N ASP A 373 -36.09 -4.93 -22.58
CA ASP A 373 -35.87 -5.09 -24.03
C ASP A 373 -34.44 -5.50 -24.38
N LEU A 374 -33.47 -5.10 -23.56
CA LEU A 374 -32.06 -5.42 -23.76
C LEU A 374 -31.64 -6.60 -22.86
N PRO A 375 -31.06 -7.68 -23.43
CA PRO A 375 -30.54 -8.79 -22.64
C PRO A 375 -29.45 -8.34 -21.66
N LEU A 376 -29.45 -8.89 -20.45
CA LEU A 376 -28.56 -8.45 -19.38
C LEU A 376 -27.08 -8.59 -19.75
N CYS A 377 -26.71 -9.58 -20.57
CA CYS A 377 -25.33 -9.74 -21.02
C CYS A 377 -24.81 -8.55 -21.85
N LYS A 378 -25.71 -7.79 -22.49
CA LYS A 378 -25.39 -6.60 -23.32
C LYS A 378 -25.49 -5.28 -22.58
N TRP A 379 -25.86 -5.30 -21.29
CA TRP A 379 -25.98 -4.06 -20.52
C TRP A 379 -24.63 -3.35 -20.38
N PRO A 380 -24.57 -2.01 -20.49
CA PRO A 380 -23.32 -1.28 -20.27
C PRO A 380 -22.84 -1.41 -18.81
N PRO A 381 -21.52 -1.33 -18.53
CA PRO A 381 -20.97 -1.51 -17.17
C PRO A 381 -21.60 -0.60 -16.11
N ALA A 382 -21.95 0.64 -16.48
CA ALA A 382 -22.62 1.59 -15.59
C ALA A 382 -23.96 1.05 -15.04
N TRP A 383 -24.69 0.24 -15.81
CA TRP A 383 -25.96 -0.37 -15.40
C TRP A 383 -25.79 -1.69 -14.64
N ARG A 384 -24.56 -2.21 -14.53
CA ARG A 384 -24.28 -3.46 -13.81
C ARG A 384 -23.90 -3.21 -12.35
N LYS A 385 -23.30 -2.05 -12.06
CA LYS A 385 -22.87 -1.68 -10.70
C LYS A 385 -24.05 -1.74 -9.71
N ASN A 386 -23.78 -2.28 -8.53
CA ASN A 386 -24.66 -2.31 -7.35
C ASN A 386 -26.06 -2.94 -7.54
N SER A 387 -26.25 -3.88 -8.48
CA SER A 387 -27.51 -4.66 -8.54
C SER A 387 -27.34 -6.10 -8.11
N LEU A 388 -27.88 -6.39 -6.93
CA LEU A 388 -28.01 -7.75 -6.41
C LEU A 388 -28.81 -8.66 -7.37
N SER A 389 -29.82 -8.09 -8.03
CA SER A 389 -30.62 -8.78 -9.05
C SER A 389 -29.80 -9.19 -10.27
N PHE A 390 -28.92 -8.31 -10.76
CA PHE A 390 -28.00 -8.63 -11.87
C PHE A 390 -27.05 -9.75 -11.45
N TYR A 391 -26.49 -9.64 -10.24
CA TYR A 391 -25.55 -10.62 -9.70
C TYR A 391 -26.16 -12.02 -9.54
N HIS A 392 -27.40 -12.13 -9.04
CA HIS A 392 -28.05 -13.43 -8.89
C HIS A 392 -28.24 -14.14 -10.24
N ARG A 393 -28.64 -13.39 -11.28
CA ARG A 393 -28.83 -13.93 -12.63
C ARG A 393 -27.50 -14.34 -13.26
N SER A 394 -26.44 -13.54 -13.07
CA SER A 394 -25.11 -13.88 -13.59
C SER A 394 -24.55 -15.16 -12.95
N VAL A 395 -24.74 -15.35 -11.64
CA VAL A 395 -24.31 -16.57 -10.94
C VAL A 395 -24.99 -17.81 -11.50
N ILE A 396 -26.31 -17.77 -11.72
CA ILE A 396 -27.08 -18.88 -12.29
C ILE A 396 -26.60 -19.21 -13.71
N VAL A 397 -26.44 -18.18 -14.55
CA VAL A 397 -26.03 -18.38 -15.95
C VAL A 397 -24.63 -18.95 -16.05
N GLN A 398 -23.67 -18.40 -15.30
CA GLN A 398 -22.31 -18.93 -15.28
C GLN A 398 -22.26 -20.39 -14.83
N GLU A 399 -23.12 -20.77 -13.87
CA GLU A 399 -23.19 -22.17 -13.44
C GLU A 399 -23.79 -23.06 -14.53
N PHE A 400 -24.83 -22.58 -15.21
CA PHE A 400 -25.42 -23.30 -16.34
C PHE A 400 -24.43 -23.44 -17.50
N GLU A 401 -23.61 -22.42 -17.77
CA GLU A 401 -22.54 -22.45 -18.77
C GLU A 401 -21.43 -23.43 -18.40
N LEU A 402 -21.08 -23.55 -17.11
CA LEU A 402 -20.13 -24.55 -16.63
C LEU A 402 -20.59 -25.98 -16.94
N PHE A 403 -21.90 -26.23 -16.89
CA PHE A 403 -22.49 -27.51 -17.28
C PHE A 403 -22.67 -27.68 -18.80
N GLY A 404 -22.15 -26.74 -19.61
CA GLY A 404 -22.32 -26.75 -21.06
C GLY A 404 -23.75 -26.42 -21.49
N ARG A 405 -24.48 -25.64 -20.69
CA ARG A 405 -25.90 -25.32 -20.87
C ARG A 405 -26.80 -26.56 -20.97
N ASP A 406 -26.44 -27.61 -20.22
CA ASP A 406 -27.18 -28.88 -20.14
C ASP A 406 -28.09 -28.90 -18.91
N GLU A 407 -29.41 -28.89 -19.14
CA GLU A 407 -30.41 -28.91 -18.05
C GLU A 407 -30.36 -30.20 -17.22
N SER A 408 -29.96 -31.32 -17.82
CA SER A 408 -29.90 -32.61 -17.12
C SER A 408 -28.80 -32.57 -16.07
N LYS A 409 -27.61 -32.09 -16.44
CA LYS A 409 -26.48 -31.95 -15.51
C LYS A 409 -26.76 -30.97 -14.38
N MET A 410 -27.43 -29.86 -14.70
CA MET A 410 -27.81 -28.89 -13.68
C MET A 410 -28.84 -29.48 -12.71
N ARG A 411 -29.75 -30.34 -13.20
CA ARG A 411 -30.71 -31.08 -12.37
C ARG A 411 -30.04 -32.16 -11.53
N ASP A 412 -29.07 -32.88 -12.09
CA ASP A 412 -28.35 -33.91 -11.36
C ASP A 412 -27.56 -33.32 -10.18
N GLU A 413 -27.00 -32.12 -10.34
CA GLU A 413 -26.22 -31.45 -9.29
C GLU A 413 -27.10 -30.76 -8.23
N TYR A 414 -28.17 -30.06 -8.62
CA TYR A 414 -28.96 -29.22 -7.69
C TYR A 414 -30.34 -29.79 -7.32
N GLY A 415 -30.80 -30.85 -7.99
CA GLY A 415 -32.03 -31.57 -7.69
C GLY A 415 -33.26 -30.65 -7.58
N ASP A 416 -33.99 -30.80 -6.48
CA ASP A 416 -35.25 -30.09 -6.21
C ASP A 416 -35.06 -28.57 -6.02
N LEU A 417 -33.84 -28.09 -5.77
CA LEU A 417 -33.56 -26.64 -5.65
C LEU A 417 -33.86 -25.88 -6.94
N LEU A 418 -33.85 -26.56 -8.09
CA LEU A 418 -34.24 -25.95 -9.36
C LEU A 418 -35.72 -25.60 -9.44
N SER A 419 -36.57 -26.26 -8.63
CA SER A 419 -38.01 -25.97 -8.55
C SER A 419 -38.35 -25.05 -7.37
N GLY A 420 -37.37 -24.74 -6.52
CA GLY A 420 -37.51 -23.92 -5.33
C GLY A 420 -37.29 -22.43 -5.57
N ARG A 421 -37.05 -21.69 -4.48
CA ARG A 421 -36.77 -20.25 -4.56
C ARG A 421 -35.40 -20.02 -5.18
N VAL A 422 -35.31 -19.03 -6.07
CA VAL A 422 -34.07 -18.67 -6.77
C VAL A 422 -32.92 -18.36 -5.80
N MET A 423 -33.21 -17.76 -4.64
CA MET A 423 -32.21 -17.44 -3.62
C MET A 423 -31.57 -18.68 -2.99
N ASP A 424 -32.35 -19.74 -2.79
CA ASP A 424 -31.85 -21.00 -2.24
C ASP A 424 -30.89 -21.66 -3.26
N LEU A 425 -31.24 -21.62 -4.54
CA LEU A 425 -30.37 -22.07 -5.64
C LEU A 425 -29.07 -21.26 -5.72
N VAL A 426 -29.14 -19.92 -5.68
CA VAL A 426 -27.95 -19.06 -5.73
C VAL A 426 -27.00 -19.34 -4.56
N SER A 427 -27.54 -19.54 -3.37
CA SER A 427 -26.76 -19.88 -2.18
C SER A 427 -26.05 -21.23 -2.34
N ALA A 428 -26.77 -22.26 -2.81
CA ALA A 428 -26.22 -23.58 -3.10
C ALA A 428 -25.11 -23.54 -4.17
N ILE A 429 -25.27 -22.72 -5.22
CA ILE A 429 -24.24 -22.52 -6.25
C ILE A 429 -22.97 -21.93 -5.63
N ARG A 430 -23.08 -20.91 -4.77
CA ARG A 430 -21.93 -20.28 -4.12
C ARG A 430 -21.17 -21.26 -3.22
N ASP A 431 -21.89 -22.03 -2.41
CA ASP A 431 -21.27 -23.03 -1.53
C ASP A 431 -20.56 -24.10 -2.37
N ARG A 432 -21.19 -24.59 -3.44
CA ARG A 432 -20.56 -25.58 -4.32
C ARG A 432 -19.31 -25.05 -5.04
N ARG A 433 -19.31 -23.78 -5.47
CA ARG A 433 -18.12 -23.15 -6.04
C ARG A 433 -17.00 -23.01 -5.03
N ARG A 434 -17.32 -22.72 -3.76
CA ARG A 434 -16.34 -22.70 -2.65
C ARG A 434 -15.72 -24.08 -2.48
N ASP A 435 -16.52 -25.14 -2.46
CA ASP A 435 -16.04 -26.52 -2.32
C ASP A 435 -15.10 -26.92 -3.47
N ARG A 436 -15.46 -26.61 -4.72
CA ARG A 436 -14.60 -26.88 -5.89
C ARG A 436 -13.28 -26.12 -5.82
N LYS A 437 -13.28 -24.88 -5.30
CA LYS A 437 -12.04 -24.11 -5.09
C LYS A 437 -11.17 -24.75 -4.00
N MET A 438 -11.76 -25.24 -2.91
CA MET A 438 -11.01 -25.93 -1.84
C MET A 438 -10.40 -27.26 -2.34
N GLN A 439 -11.17 -28.04 -3.10
CA GLN A 439 -10.68 -29.29 -3.70
C GLN A 439 -9.50 -29.05 -4.66
N LYS A 440 -9.55 -28.00 -5.49
CA LYS A 440 -8.43 -27.62 -6.38
C LYS A 440 -7.16 -27.23 -5.63
N ARG A 441 -7.29 -26.73 -4.40
CA ARG A 441 -6.16 -26.34 -3.53
C ARG A 441 -5.56 -27.51 -2.77
N GLY A 442 -6.02 -28.75 -3.01
CA GLY A 442 -5.56 -29.94 -2.27
C GLY A 442 -5.99 -29.95 -0.80
N VAL A 443 -6.83 -29.01 -0.38
CA VAL A 443 -7.37 -28.95 0.97
C VAL A 443 -8.53 -29.93 1.02
N SER A 444 -8.30 -31.09 1.64
CA SER A 444 -9.36 -32.06 1.91
C SER A 444 -10.50 -31.35 2.66
N PRO A 445 -11.76 -31.49 2.23
CA PRO A 445 -12.90 -30.94 2.96
C PRO A 445 -13.02 -31.62 4.32
N THR A 446 -12.22 -31.22 5.30
CA THR A 446 -12.48 -31.51 6.69
C THR A 446 -13.81 -30.85 7.02
N HIS A 447 -14.68 -31.67 7.58
CA HIS A 447 -16.08 -31.43 7.84
C HIS A 447 -16.27 -30.19 8.74
N PHE A 448 -16.27 -28.98 8.14
CA PHE A 448 -16.77 -27.77 8.80
C PHE A 448 -18.29 -27.88 8.85
N ILE A 449 -18.78 -28.67 9.80
CA ILE A 449 -20.17 -28.60 10.25
C ILE A 449 -20.34 -27.18 10.81
N ARG A 450 -21.07 -26.31 10.10
CA ARG A 450 -21.69 -25.14 10.72
C ARG A 450 -22.54 -25.65 11.90
N PRO A 451 -22.23 -25.30 13.15
CA PRO A 451 -23.13 -25.62 14.25
C PRO A 451 -24.41 -24.80 14.03
N GLY A 452 -25.54 -25.46 13.73
CA GLY A 452 -26.83 -24.76 13.69
C GLY A 452 -27.94 -25.24 12.74
N ARG A 453 -27.77 -26.30 11.94
CA ARG A 453 -28.92 -26.88 11.21
C ARG A 453 -28.96 -28.40 11.32
N LYS A 454 -29.80 -28.90 12.24
CA LYS A 454 -30.11 -30.33 12.37
C LYS A 454 -30.92 -30.80 11.15
N PRO A 455 -30.58 -31.94 10.52
CA PRO A 455 -31.37 -32.51 9.43
C PRO A 455 -32.64 -33.17 9.98
N LYS A 456 -33.82 -32.77 9.44
CA LYS A 456 -35.11 -33.40 9.74
C LYS A 456 -35.11 -34.85 9.24
N ARG A 457 -35.04 -35.82 10.16
CA ARG A 457 -35.44 -37.21 9.92
C ARG A 457 -36.97 -37.31 10.03
N LYS A 458 -37.57 -38.04 9.08
CA LYS A 458 -39.01 -38.32 9.01
C LYS A 458 -39.45 -39.32 10.10
N LEU A 459 -40.59 -39.00 10.71
CA LEU A 459 -41.66 -39.86 11.25
C LEU A 459 -41.34 -40.79 12.44
N GLU A 460 -41.78 -40.38 13.64
CA GLU A 460 -42.93 -41.00 14.32
C GLU A 460 -43.50 -40.04 15.39
N GLU A 461 -44.79 -40.18 15.67
CA GLU A 461 -45.70 -39.30 16.41
C GLU A 461 -45.23 -38.89 17.82
N VAL A 462 -45.53 -37.65 18.24
CA VAL A 462 -46.13 -37.26 19.54
C VAL A 462 -46.31 -35.73 19.59
N GLU A 463 -47.37 -35.34 20.30
CA GLU A 463 -48.09 -34.06 20.37
C GLU A 463 -47.27 -32.82 20.78
N ILE A 464 -47.60 -31.72 20.08
CA ILE A 464 -47.86 -30.33 20.51
C ILE A 464 -47.19 -29.86 21.82
N GLU A 465 -46.31 -28.86 21.71
CA GLU A 465 -46.47 -27.57 22.38
C GLU A 465 -45.81 -26.49 21.52
N GLU A 466 -46.57 -25.42 21.26
CA GLU A 466 -46.24 -24.26 20.45
C GLU A 466 -45.37 -23.31 21.30
N GLU A 467 -44.18 -22.95 20.83
CA GLU A 467 -43.47 -21.76 21.29
C GLU A 467 -43.31 -20.83 20.09
N GLU A 468 -43.91 -19.65 20.23
CA GLU A 468 -43.89 -18.52 19.30
C GLU A 468 -42.52 -17.86 19.39
N ASP A 469 -41.75 -17.87 18.28
CA ASP A 469 -40.55 -17.04 18.13
C ASP A 469 -40.99 -15.67 17.58
N GLU A 470 -40.95 -14.65 18.43
CA GLU A 470 -41.08 -13.23 18.07
C GLU A 470 -39.86 -12.82 17.23
N GLU A 471 -40.08 -12.45 15.96
CA GLU A 471 -39.07 -11.83 15.10
C GLU A 471 -38.96 -10.34 15.49
N GLU A 472 -37.84 -9.94 16.10
CA GLU A 472 -37.47 -8.53 16.27
C GLU A 472 -37.08 -7.94 14.89
N GLU A 473 -37.92 -7.02 14.41
CA GLU A 473 -37.64 -6.13 13.28
C GLU A 473 -36.80 -4.95 13.80
N ASP A 474 -35.51 -4.91 13.45
CA ASP A 474 -34.67 -3.72 13.65
C ASP A 474 -34.99 -2.70 12.53
N GLU A 475 -35.85 -1.73 12.86
CA GLU A 475 -36.01 -0.47 12.12
C GLU A 475 -34.85 0.46 12.50
N GLU A 476 -33.92 0.72 11.58
CA GLU A 476 -32.92 1.80 11.73
C GLU A 476 -33.58 3.13 11.33
N GLU A 477 -33.88 3.97 12.34
CA GLU A 477 -34.27 5.38 12.17
C GLU A 477 -33.03 6.21 11.78
N GLU A 478 -33.17 7.01 10.71
CA GLU A 478 -32.23 8.04 10.27
C GLU A 478 -32.46 9.30 11.12
N ASP A 479 -31.53 9.65 12.00
CA ASP A 479 -31.50 10.97 12.65
C ASP A 479 -30.68 11.96 11.78
N GLU A 480 -31.41 12.87 11.14
CA GLU A 480 -30.90 14.13 10.59
C GLU A 480 -30.73 15.13 11.75
N GLU A 481 -29.50 15.43 12.17
CA GLU A 481 -29.23 16.61 13.01
C GLU A 481 -28.67 17.74 12.15
N GLU A 482 -29.54 18.74 11.93
CA GLU A 482 -29.22 20.11 11.52
C GLU A 482 -28.42 20.80 12.65
N GLU A 483 -27.19 21.24 12.39
CA GLU A 483 -26.52 22.24 13.24
C GLU A 483 -26.65 23.62 12.59
N ASP A 484 -27.57 24.40 13.17
CA ASP A 484 -27.77 25.82 12.95
C ASP A 484 -26.65 26.65 13.59
N ALA A 485 -26.38 27.77 12.92
CA ALA A 485 -25.43 28.80 13.29
C ALA A 485 -25.85 29.58 14.55
N GLU A 486 -24.89 29.88 15.43
CA GLU A 486 -24.96 31.09 16.26
C GLU A 486 -23.63 31.86 16.24
N GLU A 487 -23.71 33.07 15.68
CA GLU A 487 -22.81 34.19 15.87
C GLU A 487 -22.82 34.61 17.35
N VAL A 488 -21.64 34.82 17.94
CA VAL A 488 -21.47 35.72 19.08
C VAL A 488 -20.18 36.53 18.88
N ASP A 489 -20.38 37.78 18.45
CA ASP A 489 -19.50 38.92 18.68
C ASP A 489 -19.53 39.31 20.17
N GLU A 490 -18.55 40.12 20.57
CA GLU A 490 -18.33 40.84 21.85
C GLU A 490 -17.10 40.33 22.61
N GLU A 491 -16.18 41.14 23.13
CA GLU A 491 -15.92 42.58 23.09
C GLU A 491 -14.50 42.75 23.66
N GLU A 492 -13.90 43.91 23.38
CA GLU A 492 -12.63 44.40 23.93
C GLU A 492 -12.65 44.47 25.46
N GLU A 493 -11.52 44.24 26.13
CA GLU A 493 -11.18 45.01 27.34
C GLU A 493 -9.67 45.09 27.56
N ASP A 494 -9.28 46.32 27.89
CA ASP A 494 -7.98 46.96 27.99
C ASP A 494 -7.22 46.68 29.30
N GLU A 495 -5.90 46.90 29.24
CA GLU A 495 -5.01 47.48 30.28
C GLU A 495 -4.93 46.77 31.67
N GLU A 496 -3.92 46.83 32.54
CA GLU A 496 -2.89 47.81 32.88
C GLU A 496 -1.63 47.11 33.46
N GLU A 497 -0.58 47.93 33.55
CA GLU A 497 0.71 47.78 34.22
C GLU A 497 0.65 47.38 35.71
N GLU A 498 1.73 46.76 36.22
CA GLU A 498 2.46 47.18 37.45
C GLU A 498 3.74 46.32 37.59
N LYS A 499 4.94 46.88 37.38
CA LYS A 499 5.86 47.48 38.36
C LYS A 499 6.40 46.54 39.45
N GLY A 500 7.72 46.39 39.42
CA GLY A 500 8.58 46.71 40.57
C GLY A 500 9.10 45.54 41.39
N GLY A 501 10.42 45.54 41.65
CA GLY A 501 11.03 44.72 42.70
C GLY A 501 12.53 44.51 42.52
N ASP A 502 13.30 45.48 42.99
CA ASP A 502 14.76 45.51 43.13
C ASP A 502 15.32 44.49 44.16
N GLU A 503 16.67 44.49 44.26
CA GLU A 503 17.53 44.06 45.38
C GLU A 503 17.85 42.55 45.47
N ASP A 504 19.04 42.07 45.83
CA ASP A 504 20.39 42.62 46.06
C ASP A 504 21.32 41.41 46.28
N ASP A 505 22.62 41.64 46.08
CA ASP A 505 23.77 41.06 46.81
C ASP A 505 23.85 39.55 47.09
N LYS A 506 24.94 38.91 46.61
CA LYS A 506 26.11 38.66 47.47
C LYS A 506 27.28 38.03 46.73
N GLU A 507 28.43 38.63 47.02
CA GLU A 507 29.80 38.14 46.90
C GLU A 507 29.94 36.73 47.48
N ASP A 508 30.86 35.93 46.93
CA ASP A 508 31.92 35.32 47.72
C ASP A 508 33.09 34.85 46.84
N GLU A 509 34.27 35.05 47.41
CA GLU A 509 35.63 34.86 46.91
C GLU A 509 36.08 33.38 46.92
N GLU A 510 37.39 33.21 46.65
CA GLU A 510 38.28 32.03 46.83
C GLU A 510 38.61 31.26 45.52
N LEU A 511 39.75 31.55 44.87
CA LEU A 511 41.13 31.12 45.18
C LEU A 511 41.36 29.61 44.92
N GLU A 512 42.16 29.25 43.91
CA GLU A 512 43.57 28.86 44.08
C GLU A 512 44.16 28.25 42.80
N GLU A 513 45.44 28.55 42.63
CA GLU A 513 46.38 28.05 41.62
C GLU A 513 46.80 26.59 41.90
N ASN A 514 47.10 25.83 40.85
CA ASN A 514 48.19 24.84 40.77
C ASN A 514 48.13 24.18 39.38
N ASP A 515 49.09 24.35 38.48
CA ASP A 515 50.51 23.95 38.47
C ASP A 515 50.75 22.47 38.08
N GLY A 516 51.64 22.31 37.10
CA GLY A 516 52.56 21.17 36.95
C GLY A 516 52.03 19.86 36.39
N GLY A 517 52.54 19.44 35.21
CA GLY A 517 52.31 18.07 34.74
C GLY A 517 52.94 17.61 33.43
N GLU A 518 54.16 18.06 33.09
CA GLU A 518 55.05 17.41 32.12
C GLU A 518 55.17 15.90 32.38
N LYS A 519 55.01 15.06 31.34
CA LYS A 519 55.75 13.80 31.23
C LYS A 519 56.08 13.48 29.77
N ASP A 520 57.35 13.67 29.47
CA ASP A 520 58.10 12.95 28.46
C ASP A 520 58.06 11.43 28.73
N VAL A 521 57.92 10.65 27.65
CA VAL A 521 58.45 9.29 27.57
C VAL A 521 59.06 9.12 26.18
N ASP A 522 60.37 9.35 26.10
CA ASP A 522 61.24 8.65 25.16
C ASP A 522 61.25 7.15 25.50
N VAL A 523 61.44 6.29 24.48
CA VAL A 523 62.57 5.34 24.41
C VAL A 523 62.31 4.23 23.36
N GLU A 524 63.26 4.17 22.42
CA GLU A 524 63.84 3.04 21.67
C GLU A 524 63.00 2.30 20.60
N TYR A 525 63.40 2.40 19.32
CA TYR A 525 64.44 1.62 18.63
C TYR A 525 64.11 0.12 18.49
N ASN A 526 63.77 -0.27 17.25
CA ASN A 526 64.43 -1.41 16.63
C ASN A 526 64.50 -1.23 15.12
N SER A 527 65.74 -1.18 14.64
CA SER A 527 66.18 -1.30 13.27
C SER A 527 66.12 -2.76 12.79
N ALA A 528 66.49 -2.92 11.51
CA ALA A 528 66.86 -4.14 10.77
C ALA A 528 65.76 -4.63 9.82
N GLU A 529 65.91 -4.36 8.52
CA GLU A 529 66.52 -5.28 7.52
C GLU A 529 65.47 -6.32 7.09
N GLU A 530 65.25 -6.68 5.84
CA GLU A 530 66.08 -6.70 4.65
C GLU A 530 65.16 -7.11 3.46
N GLU A 531 65.60 -6.81 2.24
CA GLU A 531 65.31 -7.55 0.99
C GLU A 531 63.83 -7.62 0.49
N GLY A 532 63.47 -7.11 -0.68
CA GLY A 532 64.18 -7.17 -1.96
C GLY A 532 63.60 -8.29 -2.82
N SER A 533 62.63 -7.97 -3.69
CA SER A 533 62.38 -8.75 -4.93
C SER A 533 61.40 -8.02 -5.85
N GLU A 534 61.92 -7.05 -6.59
CA GLU A 534 61.42 -6.80 -7.95
C GLU A 534 61.76 -8.02 -8.82
N ARG A 535 60.77 -8.55 -9.56
CA ARG A 535 61.02 -9.00 -10.94
C ARG A 535 59.82 -8.79 -11.85
N PRO A 536 60.08 -8.49 -13.15
CA PRO A 536 59.09 -8.03 -14.11
C PRO A 536 58.72 -9.10 -15.16
N LEU A 537 57.66 -8.77 -15.91
CA LEU A 537 57.40 -8.99 -17.35
C LEU A 537 57.84 -10.31 -18.01
N GLY A 538 56.88 -10.97 -18.66
CA GLY A 538 57.19 -11.94 -19.70
C GLY A 538 56.01 -12.51 -20.46
N LYS A 539 55.69 -11.84 -21.59
CA LYS A 539 55.05 -12.32 -22.83
C LYS A 539 53.54 -12.47 -22.92
#